data_AF-A0A949TGN0-F1
#
_entry.id   AF-A0A949TGN0-F1
#
_cell.length_a   1.000
_cell.length_b   1.000
_cell.length_c   1.000
_cell.angle_alpha   90.00
_cell.angle_beta   90.00
_cell.angle_gamma   90.00
#
_symmetry.space_group_name_H-M   'P 1'
#
loop_
_entity.id
_entity.type
_entity.pdbx_description
1 polymer ?
#
loop_
_entity_poly.entity_id
_entity_poly.type
_entity_poly.pdbx_seq_one_letter_code
_entity_poly.pdbx_strand_id
1 'polypeptide(L)' 'MLDILDGNKPESKDTPKSAYDRYMRIGYSATDNKDYQTALINFRRALKARPNDAYAAQAIRNVSTYIQRGNQ' A
#
# COMPACT_ATOMS: atom_id res chain seq x y z
N MET A 1 -0.11 -4.56 38.71
CA MET A 1 -0.80 -3.41 38.11
C MET A 1 -0.24 -3.23 36.72
N LEU A 2 -1.17 -3.24 35.76
CA LEU A 2 -0.98 -2.98 34.34
C LEU A 2 -0.51 -1.53 34.17
N ASP A 3 0.57 -1.28 33.44
CA ASP A 3 0.74 0.00 32.74
C ASP A 3 1.26 -0.27 31.33
N ILE A 4 0.37 0.09 30.43
CA ILE A 4 0.38 -0.08 29.00
C ILE A 4 1.49 0.83 28.47
N LEU A 5 2.49 0.25 27.79
CA LEU A 5 3.40 1.02 26.95
C LEU A 5 2.63 1.42 25.68
N ASP A 6 1.74 2.38 25.89
CA ASP A 6 0.82 2.90 24.89
C ASP A 6 1.60 3.77 23.91
N GLY A 7 1.77 3.24 22.69
CA GLY A 7 1.22 3.93 21.53
C GLY A 7 1.66 5.37 21.25
N ASN A 8 2.86 5.83 21.60
CA ASN A 8 3.31 7.15 21.17
C ASN A 8 3.80 7.16 19.71
N LYS A 9 2.87 6.97 18.75
CA LYS A 9 3.00 7.63 17.44
C LYS A 9 2.13 8.88 17.50
N PRO A 10 2.69 10.09 17.42
CA PRO A 10 1.86 11.29 17.26
C PRO A 10 1.17 11.26 15.90
N GLU A 11 0.00 10.61 15.82
CA GLU A 11 -0.96 10.73 14.73
C GLU A 11 -1.73 12.04 14.87
N SER A 12 -1.14 13.15 14.45
CA SER A 12 -1.88 14.36 14.04
C SER A 12 -0.91 15.42 13.54
N LYS A 13 -0.41 15.22 12.32
CA LYS A 13 -0.11 16.34 11.44
C LYS A 13 -0.82 16.02 10.14
N ASP A 14 -1.91 16.73 9.88
CA ASP A 14 -2.63 16.75 8.61
C ASP A 14 -1.71 17.26 7.49
N THR A 15 -0.66 16.49 7.21
CA THR A 15 0.03 16.55 5.94
C THR A 15 -0.98 16.07 4.92
N PRO A 16 -1.25 16.85 3.86
CA PRO A 16 -2.03 16.37 2.74
C PRO A 16 -1.43 15.04 2.30
N LYS A 17 -2.11 13.93 2.58
CA LYS A 17 -1.63 12.61 2.16
C LYS A 17 -1.54 12.67 0.64
N SER A 18 -0.32 12.56 0.12
CA SER A 18 -0.09 12.73 -1.31
C SER A 18 -0.91 11.68 -2.08
N ALA A 19 -1.22 11.96 -3.35
CA ALA A 19 -1.92 10.97 -4.18
C ALA A 19 -1.20 9.61 -4.15
N TYR A 20 0.15 9.64 -4.14
CA TYR A 20 0.98 8.47 -3.91
C TYR A 20 0.66 7.75 -2.58
N ASP A 21 0.71 8.44 -1.44
CA ASP A 21 0.47 7.82 -0.12
C ASP A 21 -0.94 7.25 0.00
N ARG A 22 -1.92 7.90 -0.65
CA ARG A 22 -3.30 7.41 -0.72
C ARG A 22 -3.34 6.09 -1.49
N TYR A 23 -2.78 6.06 -2.69
CA TYR A 23 -2.82 4.86 -3.53
C TYR A 23 -1.98 3.71 -2.97
N MET A 24 -0.83 3.99 -2.34
CA MET A 24 -0.04 2.96 -1.66
C MET A 24 -0.83 2.32 -0.52
N ARG A 25 -1.49 3.12 0.33
CA ARG A 25 -2.32 2.59 1.43
C ARG A 25 -3.46 1.71 0.93
N ILE A 26 -4.19 2.16 -0.09
CA ILE A 26 -5.29 1.38 -0.68
C ILE A 26 -4.73 0.08 -1.28
N GLY A 27 -3.59 0.15 -1.98
CA GLY A 27 -2.94 -1.02 -2.57
C GLY A 27 -2.55 -2.07 -1.53
N TYR A 28 -1.92 -1.65 -0.42
CA TYR A 28 -1.56 -2.56 0.67
C TYR A 28 -2.79 -3.15 1.35
N SER A 29 -3.79 -2.34 1.69
CA SER A 29 -5.03 -2.84 2.30
C SER A 29 -5.76 -3.85 1.40
N ALA A 30 -5.81 -3.62 0.08
CA ALA A 30 -6.35 -4.58 -0.87
C ALA A 30 -5.51 -5.87 -0.95
N THR A 31 -4.17 -5.74 -0.85
CA THR A 31 -3.26 -6.90 -0.82
C THR A 31 -3.51 -7.76 0.42
N ASP A 32 -3.69 -7.16 1.60
CA ASP A 32 -3.99 -7.86 2.85
C ASP A 32 -5.32 -8.62 2.76
N ASN A 33 -6.30 -8.04 2.06
CA ASN A 33 -7.59 -8.67 1.77
C ASN A 33 -7.55 -9.68 0.62
N LYS A 34 -6.37 -9.95 0.03
CA LYS A 34 -6.16 -10.80 -1.16
C LYS A 34 -6.89 -10.32 -2.42
N ASP A 35 -7.38 -9.09 -2.43
CA ASP A 35 -7.91 -8.43 -3.62
C ASP A 35 -6.76 -7.86 -4.46
N TYR A 36 -6.03 -8.77 -5.10
CA TYR A 36 -4.82 -8.42 -5.82
C TYR A 36 -5.08 -7.57 -7.07
N GLN A 37 -6.27 -7.64 -7.67
CA GLN A 37 -6.65 -6.82 -8.82
C GLN A 37 -6.80 -5.35 -8.38
N THR A 38 -7.55 -5.10 -7.31
CA THR A 38 -7.65 -3.74 -6.73
C THR A 38 -6.29 -3.24 -6.26
N ALA A 39 -5.47 -4.11 -5.67
CA ALA A 39 -4.12 -3.75 -5.24
C ALA A 39 -3.25 -3.28 -6.42
N LEU A 40 -3.23 -4.05 -7.51
CA LEU A 40 -2.46 -3.75 -8.72
C LEU A 40 -2.86 -2.39 -9.34
N ILE A 41 -4.15 -2.12 -9.44
CA ILE A 41 -4.66 -0.84 -9.97
C ILE A 41 -4.14 0.33 -9.13
N ASN A 42 -4.19 0.22 -7.80
CA ASN A 42 -3.78 1.30 -6.92
C ASN A 42 -2.25 1.47 -6.90
N PHE A 43 -1.46 0.40 -6.88
CA PHE A 43 0.01 0.54 -6.99
C PHE A 43 0.44 1.17 -8.32
N ARG A 44 -0.24 0.88 -9.43
CA ARG A 44 0.00 1.57 -10.72
C ARG A 44 -0.33 3.06 -10.64
N ARG A 45 -1.40 3.45 -9.95
CA ARG A 45 -1.74 4.87 -9.71
C ARG A 45 -0.70 5.55 -8.82
N ALA A 46 -0.17 4.85 -7.81
CA ALA A 46 0.92 5.35 -6.99
C ALA A 46 2.19 5.61 -7.83
N LEU A 47 2.59 4.66 -8.67
CA LEU A 47 3.75 4.81 -9.56
C LEU A 47 3.54 5.94 -10.59
N LYS A 48 2.30 6.17 -11.06
CA LYS A 48 2.00 7.33 -11.92
C LYS A 48 2.14 8.66 -11.16
N ALA A 49 1.79 8.69 -9.87
CA ALA A 49 1.93 9.87 -9.03
C ALA A 49 3.39 10.16 -8.64
N ARG A 50 4.23 9.12 -8.54
CA ARG A 50 5.69 9.24 -8.35
C ARG A 50 6.41 8.32 -9.34
N PRO A 51 6.73 8.81 -10.55
CA PRO A 51 7.51 8.05 -11.51
C PRO A 51 8.85 7.63 -10.90
N ASN A 52 9.33 6.43 -11.24
CA ASN A 52 10.56 5.82 -10.73
C ASN A 52 10.56 5.47 -9.23
N ASP A 53 9.41 5.49 -8.56
CA ASP A 53 9.32 5.04 -7.17
C ASP A 53 9.53 3.52 -7.05
N ALA A 54 10.60 3.12 -6.37
CA ALA A 54 10.99 1.73 -6.23
C ALA A 54 9.99 0.91 -5.40
N TYR A 55 9.32 1.52 -4.42
CA TYR A 55 8.36 0.85 -3.56
C TYR A 55 7.07 0.50 -4.30
N ALA A 56 6.50 1.44 -5.05
CA ALA A 56 5.34 1.20 -5.90
C ALA A 56 5.65 0.17 -6.99
N ALA A 57 6.83 0.25 -7.63
CA ALA A 57 7.27 -0.72 -8.61
C ALA A 57 7.41 -2.14 -8.02
N GLN A 58 7.98 -2.26 -6.82
CA GLN A 58 8.08 -3.55 -6.13
C GLN A 58 6.71 -4.10 -5.74
N ALA A 59 5.82 -3.24 -5.24
CA ALA A 59 4.46 -3.64 -4.87
C ALA A 59 3.68 -4.20 -6.07
N ILE A 60 3.80 -3.56 -7.25
CA ILE A 60 3.24 -4.08 -8.52
C ILE A 60 3.78 -5.48 -8.84
N ARG A 61 5.09 -5.70 -8.73
CA ARG A 61 5.71 -7.01 -9.00
C ARG A 61 5.18 -8.09 -8.05
N ASN A 62 5.08 -7.77 -6.76
CA ASN A 62 4.59 -8.70 -5.73
C ASN A 62 3.16 -9.15 -6.04
N VAL A 63 2.22 -8.21 -6.23
CA VAL A 63 0.82 -8.58 -6.48
C VAL A 63 0.60 -9.22 -7.85
N SER A 64 1.41 -8.87 -8.86
CA SER A 64 1.37 -9.57 -10.15
C SER A 64 1.76 -11.04 -10.00
N THR A 65 2.72 -11.35 -9.13
CA THR A 65 3.11 -12.74 -8.82
C THR A 65 1.96 -13.49 -8.13
N TYR A 66 1.25 -12.85 -7.19
CA TYR A 66 0.11 -13.47 -6.52
C TYR A 66 -1.06 -13.77 -7.48
N ILE A 67 -1.36 -12.83 -8.39
CA ILE A 67 -2.36 -13.05 -9.45
C ILE A 67 -1.98 -14.23 -10.32
N GLN A 68 -0.73 -14.30 -10.77
CA GLN A 68 -0.26 -15.38 -11.63
C GLN A 68 -0.37 -16.75 -10.94
N ARG A 69 0.05 -16.85 -9.67
CA ARG A 69 0.00 -18.10 -8.91
C ARG A 69 -1.42 -18.53 -8.52
N GLY A 70 -2.35 -17.58 -8.33
CA GLY A 70 -3.74 -17.89 -8.04
C GLY A 70 -4.56 -18.32 -9.27
N ASN A 71 -4.02 -18.14 -10.47
CA ASN A 71 -4.65 -18.52 -11.74
C ASN A 71 -4.13 -19.87 -12.27
N GLN A 72 -3.34 -20.61 -11.48
CA GLN A 72 -2.85 -21.96 -11.78
C GLN A 72 -3.64 -22.98 -10.95
#